data_AF-A0A921IY95-F1
#
_entry.id   AF-A0A921IY95-F1
#
_cell.length_a   1.000
_cell.length_b   1.000
_cell.length_c   1.000
_cell.angle_alpha   90.00
_cell.angle_beta   90.00
_cell.angle_gamma   90.00
#
_symmetry.space_group_name_H-M   'P 1'
#
loop_
_entity.id
_entity.type
_entity.pdbx_description
1 polymer ?
#
loop_
_entity_poly.entity_id
_entity_poly.type
_entity_poly.pdbx_seq_one_letter_code
_entity_poly.pdbx_strand_id
1 'polypeptide(L)'
;MMELNRATSYLDPSNAPYTPEKGVTGVTGRYSADSGRYPLVTGDVTSVTMKLVQDFCERYIAYPNDDYAPIHALWIAHTWIAHELQSTPRLAVISPEKRSGKTRLQEVTELLCAEPIRTIDVSAAYLFRKLDRPEGEPLPTILLDEADALFFGKPTESSEDLRRIFNAGYRRGAFVGRCEIHAKEVDTKDYPVFAPVCLAGIGDLPDTIMDRAVIFRMKRRNPNTVLAPFRFRKAQAEAKPLRSELEKWSKGAASKLSTLGYDKYPELPESIQDRDADVWEPLFITAMLTGGDWPDIVADIAPRMVEDSHSEPQSLGERLLRDIRDVFDQHHADAMFRLPLLGALKQIDGAPWATLGKDDQGIDSNYLTKTLKRYDIPKARTVVIDGARNWGWHRDDFEDAWQRYLPPAQTEPGNAGNTNGNA
;
A
#
# COMPACT_ATOMS: atom_id res chain seq x y z
N MET A 1 74.15 -4.65 12.04
CA MET A 1 73.96 -3.63 10.99
C MET A 1 72.62 -3.90 10.33
N MET A 2 71.57 -3.28 10.87
CA MET A 2 70.81 -2.14 10.27
C MET A 2 69.87 -2.62 9.15
N GLU A 3 68.56 -2.76 9.42
CA GLU A 3 67.49 -1.71 9.45
C GLU A 3 66.99 -1.35 8.04
N LEU A 4 65.72 -1.61 7.66
CA LEU A 4 64.42 -0.94 7.94
C LEU A 4 64.06 0.16 6.90
N ASN A 5 62.75 0.27 6.61
CA ASN A 5 62.00 1.35 5.90
C ASN A 5 62.00 1.37 4.36
N ARG A 6 60.97 1.87 3.65
CA ARG A 6 59.51 2.08 3.80
C ARG A 6 59.07 2.78 2.48
N ALA A 7 57.91 2.38 1.95
CA ALA A 7 56.84 3.18 1.31
C ALA A 7 57.14 4.38 0.38
N THR A 8 56.54 4.36 -0.82
CA THR A 8 55.63 5.36 -1.47
C THR A 8 55.49 4.97 -2.95
N SER A 9 54.40 5.07 -3.69
CA SER A 9 53.00 5.52 -3.53
C SER A 9 52.41 5.45 -4.95
N TYR A 10 51.23 4.87 -5.17
CA TYR A 10 50.23 5.29 -6.17
C TYR A 10 48.94 4.51 -5.91
N LEU A 11 48.10 5.06 -5.04
CA LEU A 11 46.71 4.66 -4.87
C LEU A 11 45.86 5.56 -5.79
N ASP A 12 45.12 4.92 -6.68
CA ASP A 12 44.01 5.50 -7.44
C ASP A 12 42.87 5.86 -6.45
N PRO A 13 42.38 7.11 -6.42
CA PRO A 13 41.31 7.53 -5.52
C PRO A 13 39.95 6.85 -5.76
N SER A 14 39.77 6.09 -6.83
CA SER A 14 38.48 5.48 -7.19
C SER A 14 38.18 4.12 -6.52
N ASN A 15 39.12 3.59 -5.71
CA ASN A 15 39.01 2.24 -5.14
C ASN A 15 39.16 2.15 -3.60
N ALA A 16 38.91 3.25 -2.88
CA ALA A 16 38.93 3.21 -1.42
C ALA A 16 37.65 2.55 -0.85
N PRO A 17 37.75 1.58 0.08
CA PRO A 17 36.60 1.10 0.82
C PRO A 17 35.99 2.25 1.63
N TYR A 18 34.67 2.36 1.57
CA TYR A 18 33.86 3.37 2.26
C TYR A 18 34.21 3.41 3.75
N THR A 19 34.60 4.58 4.24
CA THR A 19 34.76 4.89 5.67
C THR A 19 33.87 6.10 6.00
N PRO A 20 33.09 6.05 7.10
CA PRO A 20 32.08 7.07 7.41
C PRO A 20 32.72 8.24 8.16
N GLU A 21 33.68 8.93 7.55
CA GLU A 21 34.18 10.19 8.07
C GLU A 21 34.53 11.12 6.91
N LYS A 22 33.51 11.84 6.39
CA LYS A 22 33.62 13.22 5.88
C LYS A 22 32.30 13.71 5.29
N GLY A 23 31.72 14.71 5.97
CA GLY A 23 31.13 15.88 5.33
C GLY A 23 29.69 15.76 4.84
N VAL A 24 28.73 15.78 5.77
CA VAL A 24 27.40 16.33 5.49
C VAL A 24 27.55 17.85 5.37
N THR A 25 27.63 18.36 4.14
CA THR A 25 27.30 19.75 3.83
C THR A 25 26.52 19.76 2.52
N GLY A 26 25.20 19.71 2.65
CA GLY A 26 24.27 19.80 1.53
C GLY A 26 22.87 20.01 2.11
N VAL A 27 22.42 21.25 2.06
CA VAL A 27 21.15 21.75 2.61
C VAL A 27 19.97 20.94 2.09
N THR A 28 19.27 20.21 2.97
CA THR A 28 17.90 19.75 2.77
C THR A 28 16.97 20.57 3.66
N GLY A 29 15.84 20.97 3.08
CA GLY A 29 14.91 21.94 3.63
C GLY A 29 14.25 21.47 4.93
N ARG A 30 14.15 22.44 5.84
CA ARG A 30 13.25 22.58 7.00
C ARG A 30 12.24 21.45 7.22
N TYR A 31 12.50 20.64 8.25
CA TYR A 31 11.46 20.08 9.11
C TYR A 31 11.69 20.63 10.51
N SER A 32 10.65 21.25 11.06
CA SER A 32 10.68 22.01 12.31
C SER A 32 10.65 21.04 13.48
N ALA A 33 11.71 21.07 14.29
CA ALA A 33 11.76 20.41 15.58
C ALA A 33 10.90 21.19 16.60
N ASP A 34 9.60 20.89 16.69
CA ASP A 34 8.82 21.11 17.92
C ASP A 34 7.47 20.36 17.90
N SER A 35 7.47 19.09 18.27
CA SER A 35 6.25 18.41 18.74
C SER A 35 6.64 17.36 19.78
N GLY A 36 6.47 17.71 21.05
CA GLY A 36 6.77 16.86 22.21
C GLY A 36 5.84 15.65 22.38
N ARG A 37 5.77 14.76 21.39
CA ARG A 37 5.27 13.40 21.55
C ARG A 37 6.41 12.44 21.20
N TYR A 38 6.49 11.35 21.96
CA TYR A 38 7.49 10.27 21.91
C TYR A 38 8.81 10.53 22.67
N PRO A 39 9.18 9.65 23.62
CA PRO A 39 10.45 9.74 24.31
C PRO A 39 11.59 9.54 23.31
N LEU A 40 12.46 10.55 23.22
CA LEU A 40 13.73 10.49 22.50
C LEU A 40 14.58 9.35 23.05
N VAL A 41 14.57 8.21 22.36
CA VAL A 41 15.60 7.18 22.56
C VAL A 41 16.83 7.65 21.80
N THR A 42 17.83 8.02 22.59
CA THR A 42 19.15 8.50 22.20
C THR A 42 19.73 7.72 21.03
N GLY A 43 20.21 8.47 20.02
CA GLY A 43 20.66 7.96 18.73
C GLY A 43 21.56 6.72 18.81
N ASP A 44 21.10 5.65 18.18
CA ASP A 44 21.82 4.40 18.01
C ASP A 44 21.94 4.13 16.51
N VAL A 45 22.91 3.30 16.13
CA VAL A 45 23.25 2.81 14.78
C VAL A 45 22.04 2.43 13.90
N THR A 46 20.86 2.24 14.50
CA THR A 46 19.58 1.83 13.92
C THR A 46 18.99 2.81 12.92
N SER A 47 18.97 4.13 13.21
CA SER A 47 18.40 5.13 12.28
C SER A 47 19.27 5.31 11.04
N VAL A 48 20.59 5.24 11.23
CA VAL A 48 21.59 5.26 10.15
C VAL A 48 21.45 4.01 9.27
N THR A 49 21.33 2.82 9.87
CA THR A 49 21.06 1.58 9.12
C THR A 49 19.80 1.72 8.27
N MET A 50 18.72 2.27 8.83
CA MET A 50 17.49 2.47 8.06
C MET A 50 17.64 3.48 6.94
N LYS A 51 18.41 4.55 7.14
CA LYS A 51 18.72 5.49 6.05
C LYS A 51 19.54 4.81 4.94
N LEU A 52 20.51 3.97 5.29
CA LEU A 52 21.27 3.19 4.32
C LEU A 52 20.42 2.18 3.54
N VAL A 53 19.41 1.59 4.20
CA VAL A 53 18.41 0.73 3.54
C VAL A 53 17.59 1.54 2.52
N GLN A 54 17.08 2.71 2.92
CA GLN A 54 16.38 3.62 2.00
C GLN A 54 17.28 4.00 0.81
N ASP A 55 18.52 4.43 1.06
CA ASP A 55 19.46 4.86 0.02
C ASP A 55 19.81 3.69 -0.93
N PHE A 56 19.89 2.47 -0.41
CA PHE A 56 20.08 1.27 -1.23
C PHE A 56 18.87 1.02 -2.15
N CYS A 57 17.65 1.23 -1.65
CA CYS A 57 16.46 1.14 -2.47
C CYS A 57 16.43 2.21 -3.58
N GLU A 58 16.65 3.48 -3.24
CA GLU A 58 16.65 4.62 -4.17
C GLU A 58 17.74 4.49 -5.26
N ARG A 59 18.85 3.82 -4.95
CA ARG A 59 19.91 3.53 -5.91
C ARG A 59 19.42 2.71 -7.12
N TYR A 60 18.45 1.83 -6.93
CA TYR A 60 18.03 0.84 -7.93
C TYR A 60 16.56 0.94 -8.35
N ILE A 61 15.73 1.64 -7.58
CA ILE A 61 14.30 1.79 -7.82
C ILE A 61 14.00 3.26 -8.17
N ALA A 62 13.30 3.48 -9.27
CA ALA A 62 12.72 4.79 -9.57
C ALA A 62 11.34 4.88 -8.94
N TYR A 63 11.26 5.42 -7.74
CA TYR A 63 9.96 5.69 -7.12
C TYR A 63 9.25 6.85 -7.84
N PRO A 64 7.92 6.79 -8.00
CA PRO A 64 7.15 7.87 -8.62
C PRO A 64 7.07 9.16 -7.79
N ASN A 65 7.25 9.05 -6.47
CA ASN A 65 7.29 10.16 -5.52
C ASN A 65 8.30 9.84 -4.40
N ASP A 66 8.63 10.86 -3.60
CA ASP A 66 9.63 10.75 -2.54
C ASP A 66 9.09 10.07 -1.27
N ASP A 67 7.76 9.95 -1.15
CA ASP A 67 7.07 9.31 -0.02
C ASP A 67 7.32 7.78 0.01
N TYR A 68 7.46 7.13 -1.15
CA TYR A 68 7.52 5.67 -1.21
C TYR A 68 8.83 5.07 -0.68
N ALA A 69 9.97 5.73 -0.87
CA ALA A 69 11.25 5.14 -0.47
C ALA A 69 11.39 4.96 1.06
N PRO A 70 11.07 5.97 1.89
CA PRO A 70 11.04 5.80 3.35
C PRO A 70 10.05 4.73 3.80
N ILE A 71 8.82 4.75 3.26
CA ILE A 71 7.79 3.76 3.62
C ILE A 71 8.20 2.34 3.20
N HIS A 72 8.88 2.18 2.07
CA HIS A 72 9.40 0.88 1.66
C HIS A 72 10.50 0.39 2.59
N ALA A 73 11.39 1.28 3.03
CA ALA A 73 12.43 0.94 3.98
C ALA A 73 11.83 0.46 5.31
N LEU A 74 10.82 1.17 5.84
CA LEU A 74 10.05 0.73 7.01
C LEU A 74 9.35 -0.60 6.76
N TRP A 75 8.73 -0.80 5.59
CA TRP A 75 8.11 -2.07 5.24
C TRP A 75 9.15 -3.20 5.17
N ILE A 76 10.35 -2.98 4.65
CA ILE A 76 11.43 -3.99 4.68
C ILE A 76 11.80 -4.33 6.13
N ALA A 77 12.00 -3.32 6.98
CA ALA A 77 12.36 -3.51 8.37
C ALA A 77 11.27 -4.25 9.16
N HIS A 78 9.99 -3.92 8.93
CA HIS A 78 8.86 -4.56 9.61
C HIS A 78 8.87 -6.08 9.41
N THR A 79 9.32 -6.57 8.24
CA THR A 79 9.36 -8.03 7.97
C THR A 79 10.20 -8.80 8.98
N TRP A 80 11.24 -8.16 9.53
CA TRP A 80 12.14 -8.77 10.51
C TRP A 80 11.56 -8.88 11.92
N ILE A 81 10.55 -8.08 12.23
CA ILE A 81 9.86 -8.06 13.53
C ILE A 81 8.39 -8.48 13.42
N ALA A 82 7.91 -8.85 12.24
CA ALA A 82 6.49 -9.13 12.00
C ALA A 82 5.94 -10.23 12.93
N HIS A 83 6.77 -11.17 13.37
CA HIS A 83 6.39 -12.21 14.33
C HIS A 83 5.95 -11.64 15.70
N GLU A 84 6.40 -10.44 16.08
CA GLU A 84 6.00 -9.78 17.34
C GLU A 84 4.76 -8.88 17.18
N LEU A 85 4.24 -8.73 15.96
CA LEU A 85 3.14 -7.80 15.65
C LEU A 85 1.78 -8.52 15.56
N GLN A 86 0.70 -7.77 15.76
CA GLN A 86 -0.68 -8.27 15.64
C GLN A 86 -1.19 -8.25 14.19
N SER A 87 -0.70 -7.32 13.38
CA SER A 87 -0.98 -7.22 11.96
C SER A 87 0.30 -7.04 11.14
N THR A 88 0.21 -7.26 9.84
CA THR A 88 1.27 -7.02 8.86
C THR A 88 0.66 -6.45 7.58
N PRO A 89 1.09 -5.26 7.12
CA PRO A 89 0.56 -4.68 5.91
C PRO A 89 0.95 -5.51 4.70
N ARG A 90 -0.02 -5.76 3.81
CA ARG A 90 0.30 -6.15 2.44
C ARG A 90 1.03 -4.99 1.76
N LEU A 91 1.95 -5.29 0.85
CA LEU A 91 2.51 -4.27 -0.04
C LEU A 91 1.98 -4.51 -1.45
N ALA A 92 1.05 -3.66 -1.89
CA ALA A 92 0.50 -3.72 -3.24
C ALA A 92 1.34 -2.83 -4.16
N VAL A 93 2.16 -3.45 -5.02
CA VAL A 93 3.01 -2.75 -5.98
C VAL A 93 2.35 -2.84 -7.35
N ILE A 94 1.56 -1.83 -7.70
CA ILE A 94 0.70 -1.86 -8.87
C ILE A 94 1.10 -0.81 -9.90
N SER A 95 0.64 -0.96 -11.14
CA SER A 95 0.87 0.04 -12.18
C SER A 95 -0.15 -0.12 -13.30
N PRO A 96 -0.52 0.96 -14.01
CA PRO A 96 -1.41 0.84 -15.18
C PRO A 96 -0.77 0.03 -16.31
N GLU A 97 0.56 0.02 -16.42
CA GLU A 97 1.29 -0.48 -17.58
C GLU A 97 2.52 -1.32 -17.22
N LYS A 98 2.93 -2.18 -18.18
CA LYS A 98 4.19 -2.92 -18.08
C LYS A 98 5.40 -1.97 -18.05
N ARG A 99 6.52 -2.50 -17.53
CA ARG A 99 7.84 -1.83 -17.46
C ARG A 99 7.89 -0.60 -16.52
N SER A 100 7.11 -0.64 -15.45
CA SER A 100 7.07 0.41 -14.42
C SER A 100 7.99 0.16 -13.22
N GLY A 101 8.88 -0.84 -13.28
CA GLY A 101 9.85 -1.12 -12.21
C GLY A 101 9.35 -1.98 -11.05
N LYS A 102 8.15 -2.56 -11.12
CA LYS A 102 7.58 -3.44 -10.07
C LYS A 102 8.48 -4.63 -9.72
N THR A 103 8.89 -5.40 -10.74
CA THR A 103 9.83 -6.52 -10.57
C THR A 103 11.15 -6.06 -9.96
N ARG A 104 11.67 -4.89 -10.37
CA ARG A 104 12.89 -4.33 -9.78
C ARG A 104 12.73 -4.01 -8.30
N LEU A 105 11.58 -3.45 -7.91
CA LEU A 105 11.27 -3.20 -6.51
C LEU A 105 11.34 -4.51 -5.73
N GLN A 106 10.65 -5.57 -6.18
CA GLN A 106 10.71 -6.88 -5.53
C GLN A 106 12.12 -7.51 -5.52
N GLU A 107 12.89 -7.40 -6.60
CA GLU A 107 14.29 -7.88 -6.65
C GLU A 107 15.16 -7.21 -5.58
N VAL A 108 14.92 -5.93 -5.28
CA VAL A 108 15.64 -5.19 -4.25
C VAL A 108 15.12 -5.55 -2.85
N THR A 109 13.80 -5.66 -2.68
CA THR A 109 13.17 -6.12 -1.43
C THR A 109 13.68 -7.51 -1.03
N GLU A 110 13.78 -8.44 -1.99
CA GLU A 110 14.28 -9.81 -1.79
C GLU A 110 15.66 -9.84 -1.11
N LEU A 111 16.53 -8.87 -1.42
CA LEU A 111 17.87 -8.82 -0.85
C LEU A 111 17.87 -8.41 0.63
N LEU A 112 16.83 -7.71 1.09
CA LEU A 112 16.81 -7.01 2.38
C LEU A 112 15.76 -7.53 3.37
N CYS A 113 14.63 -8.09 2.91
CA CYS A 113 13.56 -8.57 3.81
C CYS A 113 13.89 -9.90 4.51
N ALA A 114 13.19 -10.19 5.60
CA ALA A 114 13.33 -11.43 6.35
C ALA A 114 12.83 -12.64 5.54
N GLU A 115 13.61 -13.72 5.48
CA GLU A 115 13.22 -15.01 4.88
C GLU A 115 12.43 -14.91 3.55
N PRO A 116 13.01 -14.32 2.49
CA PRO A 116 12.30 -14.05 1.25
C PRO A 116 11.87 -15.33 0.52
N ILE A 117 10.63 -15.33 0.03
CA ILE A 117 10.10 -16.32 -0.92
C ILE A 117 9.58 -15.54 -2.12
N ARG A 118 10.42 -15.40 -3.15
CA ARG A 118 10.02 -14.79 -4.40
C ARG A 118 9.47 -15.83 -5.37
N THR A 119 8.28 -15.60 -5.91
CA THR A 119 7.63 -16.49 -6.86
C THR A 119 6.73 -15.74 -7.83
N ILE A 120 6.43 -16.37 -8.97
CA ILE A 120 5.48 -15.87 -10.00
C ILE A 120 4.15 -16.63 -9.89
N ASP A 121 4.20 -17.88 -9.40
CA ASP A 121 3.03 -18.72 -9.19
C ASP A 121 3.24 -19.58 -7.93
N VAL A 122 2.18 -19.86 -7.18
CA VAL A 122 2.26 -20.64 -5.95
C VAL A 122 0.93 -21.29 -5.65
N SER A 123 0.95 -22.54 -5.19
CA SER A 123 -0.27 -23.19 -4.70
C SER A 123 -0.54 -22.81 -3.24
N ALA A 124 -1.83 -22.73 -2.86
CA ALA A 124 -2.23 -22.57 -1.46
C ALA A 124 -1.58 -23.64 -0.57
N ALA A 125 -1.51 -24.88 -1.06
CA ALA A 125 -0.89 -26.03 -0.41
C ALA A 125 0.59 -25.85 -0.07
N TYR A 126 1.36 -25.29 -0.99
CA TYR A 126 2.77 -24.96 -0.73
C TYR A 126 2.87 -23.85 0.30
N LEU A 127 2.05 -22.81 0.15
CA LEU A 127 2.15 -21.59 0.93
C LEU A 127 1.90 -21.83 2.43
N PHE A 128 0.77 -22.41 2.81
CA PHE A 128 0.45 -22.59 4.23
C PHE A 128 1.42 -23.53 4.95
N ARG A 129 2.04 -24.49 4.24
CA ARG A 129 3.09 -25.35 4.81
C ARG A 129 4.41 -24.63 5.00
N LYS A 130 4.69 -23.66 4.14
CA LYS A 130 5.92 -22.87 4.21
C LYS A 130 5.84 -21.82 5.32
N LEU A 131 4.63 -21.34 5.62
CA LEU A 131 4.32 -20.40 6.69
C LEU A 131 4.22 -21.06 8.08
N ASP A 132 3.97 -22.37 8.14
CA ASP A 132 4.02 -23.15 9.37
C ASP A 132 5.45 -23.26 9.91
N ARG A 133 5.78 -22.34 10.82
CA ARG A 133 7.09 -22.17 11.43
C ARG A 133 7.00 -22.23 12.95
N PRO A 134 8.07 -22.67 13.63
CA PRO A 134 8.15 -22.56 15.08
C PRO A 134 7.93 -21.13 15.56
N GLU A 135 7.33 -21.01 16.75
CA GLU A 135 7.14 -19.71 17.39
C GLU A 135 8.48 -19.02 17.68
N GLY A 136 8.55 -17.71 17.43
CA GLY A 136 9.76 -16.90 17.63
C GLY A 136 10.77 -16.94 16.47
N GLU A 137 10.57 -17.75 15.44
CA GLU A 137 11.35 -17.63 14.20
C GLU A 137 10.84 -16.49 13.30
N PRO A 138 11.72 -15.84 12.51
CA PRO A 138 11.28 -14.88 11.51
C PRO A 138 10.26 -15.48 10.54
N LEU A 139 9.17 -14.76 10.31
CA LEU A 139 8.16 -15.17 9.33
C LEU A 139 8.72 -15.07 7.91
N PRO A 140 8.38 -16.00 7.01
CA PRO A 140 8.71 -15.86 5.60
C PRO A 140 8.06 -14.60 4.99
N THR A 141 8.80 -13.87 4.16
CA THR A 141 8.26 -12.75 3.38
C THR A 141 7.93 -13.22 1.97
N ILE A 142 6.65 -13.20 1.60
CA ILE A 142 6.20 -13.64 0.28
C ILE A 142 6.30 -12.48 -0.70
N LEU A 143 7.00 -12.66 -1.81
CA LEU A 143 7.10 -11.69 -2.91
C LEU A 143 6.51 -12.34 -4.17
N LEU A 144 5.25 -12.03 -4.46
CA LEU A 144 4.52 -12.60 -5.61
C LEU A 144 4.53 -11.59 -6.76
N ASP A 145 5.24 -11.92 -7.84
CA ASP A 145 5.23 -11.17 -9.10
C ASP A 145 4.08 -11.64 -9.99
N GLU A 146 3.66 -10.82 -10.95
CA GLU A 146 2.55 -11.11 -11.88
C GLU A 146 1.24 -11.52 -11.17
N ALA A 147 0.93 -10.91 -10.02
CA ALA A 147 -0.29 -11.18 -9.27
C ALA A 147 -1.57 -10.88 -10.09
N ASP A 148 -1.49 -10.02 -11.10
CA ASP A 148 -2.58 -9.81 -12.06
C ASP A 148 -2.93 -11.08 -12.83
N ALA A 149 -1.96 -11.93 -13.17
CA ALA A 149 -2.24 -13.19 -13.85
C ALA A 149 -3.03 -14.18 -12.98
N LEU A 150 -2.93 -14.08 -11.65
CA LEU A 150 -3.64 -14.94 -10.70
C LEU A 150 -5.05 -14.45 -10.38
N PHE A 151 -5.24 -13.13 -10.34
CA PHE A 151 -6.49 -12.53 -9.88
C PHE A 151 -7.34 -11.91 -11.00
N PHE A 152 -6.78 -11.67 -12.19
CA PHE A 152 -7.54 -11.08 -13.29
C PHE A 152 -8.17 -12.17 -14.15
N GLY A 153 -9.46 -11.99 -14.43
CA GLY A 153 -10.26 -12.94 -15.18
C GLY A 153 -11.21 -13.73 -14.29
N LYS A 154 -11.64 -14.90 -14.77
CA LYS A 154 -12.62 -15.71 -14.07
C LYS A 154 -11.97 -16.35 -12.83
N PRO A 155 -12.50 -16.14 -11.61
CA PRO A 155 -11.96 -16.76 -10.41
C PRO A 155 -11.93 -18.29 -10.54
N THR A 156 -10.77 -18.85 -10.22
CA THR A 156 -10.56 -20.29 -10.04
C THR A 156 -10.58 -20.62 -8.55
N GLU A 157 -10.75 -21.90 -8.21
CA GLU A 157 -10.65 -22.36 -6.82
C GLU A 157 -9.27 -22.03 -6.22
N SER A 158 -8.20 -22.25 -6.99
CA SER A 158 -6.83 -21.95 -6.56
C SER A 158 -6.62 -20.45 -6.28
N SER A 159 -7.06 -19.58 -7.20
CA SER A 159 -6.93 -18.12 -7.00
C SER A 159 -7.75 -17.62 -5.82
N GLU A 160 -8.94 -18.20 -5.58
CA GLU A 160 -9.76 -17.85 -4.42
C GLU A 160 -9.14 -18.31 -3.10
N ASP A 161 -8.54 -19.50 -3.07
CA ASP A 161 -7.83 -19.98 -1.88
C ASP A 161 -6.60 -19.13 -1.55
N LEU A 162 -5.83 -18.71 -2.56
CA LEU A 162 -4.73 -17.76 -2.36
C LEU A 162 -5.23 -16.42 -1.84
N ARG A 163 -6.31 -15.88 -2.43
CA ARG A 163 -6.93 -14.63 -1.97
C ARG A 163 -7.36 -14.73 -0.51
N ARG A 164 -7.97 -15.84 -0.10
CA ARG A 164 -8.35 -16.09 1.30
C ARG A 164 -7.15 -16.13 2.23
N ILE A 165 -6.07 -16.80 1.83
CA ILE A 165 -4.81 -16.85 2.61
C ILE A 165 -4.23 -15.44 2.77
N PHE A 166 -4.13 -14.67 1.69
CA PHE A 166 -3.60 -13.30 1.75
C PHE A 166 -4.51 -12.37 2.55
N ASN A 167 -5.83 -12.50 2.46
CA ASN A 167 -6.75 -11.65 3.23
C ASN A 167 -6.79 -12.00 4.72
N ALA A 168 -6.66 -13.28 5.07
CA ALA A 168 -6.69 -13.71 6.47
C ALA A 168 -5.33 -13.47 7.15
N GLY A 169 -4.24 -13.80 6.46
CA GLY A 169 -2.88 -13.77 7.00
C GLY A 169 -2.29 -12.37 7.23
N TYR A 170 -3.06 -11.30 7.11
CA TYR A 170 -2.60 -9.95 7.46
C TYR A 170 -2.74 -9.69 8.97
N ARG A 171 -3.52 -10.51 9.69
CA ARG A 171 -3.73 -10.44 11.14
C ARG A 171 -3.36 -11.77 11.79
N ARG A 172 -2.73 -11.70 12.97
CA ARG A 172 -2.31 -12.86 13.74
C ARG A 172 -3.51 -13.70 14.18
N GLY A 173 -3.31 -15.01 14.31
CA GLY A 173 -4.36 -15.98 14.67
C GLY A 173 -5.15 -16.55 13.48
N ALA A 174 -4.94 -16.05 12.26
CA ALA A 174 -5.50 -16.66 11.07
C ALA A 174 -4.82 -18.00 10.72
N PHE A 175 -5.62 -19.03 10.47
CA PHE A 175 -5.15 -20.34 10.06
C PHE A 175 -6.00 -20.95 8.94
N VAL A 176 -5.41 -21.94 8.26
CA VAL A 176 -6.06 -22.76 7.25
C VAL A 176 -6.10 -24.20 7.75
N GLY A 177 -7.30 -24.71 8.02
CA GLY A 177 -7.52 -26.10 8.41
C GLY A 177 -7.36 -27.05 7.21
N ARG A 178 -6.65 -28.15 7.40
CA ARG A 178 -6.48 -29.22 6.41
C ARG A 178 -6.58 -30.59 7.07
N CYS A 179 -7.18 -31.53 6.36
CA CYS A 179 -7.11 -32.95 6.73
C CYS A 179 -5.83 -33.56 6.16
N GLU A 180 -5.06 -34.25 7.00
CA GLU A 180 -3.93 -35.08 6.63
C GLU A 180 -4.33 -36.54 6.78
N ILE A 181 -4.03 -37.33 5.75
CA ILE A 181 -4.35 -38.76 5.76
C ILE A 181 -3.07 -39.52 6.06
N HIS A 182 -2.99 -40.11 7.24
CA HIS A 182 -1.91 -40.98 7.66
C HIS A 182 -2.41 -42.43 7.65
N ALA A 183 -2.14 -43.14 6.56
CA ALA A 183 -2.65 -44.48 6.27
C ALA A 183 -4.20 -44.56 6.29
N LYS A 184 -4.80 -44.98 7.40
CA LYS A 184 -6.26 -45.09 7.58
C LYS A 184 -6.83 -44.06 8.56
N GLU A 185 -5.97 -43.24 9.16
CA GLU A 185 -6.35 -42.19 10.11
C GLU A 185 -6.38 -40.84 9.40
N VAL A 186 -7.37 -40.01 9.75
CA VAL A 186 -7.54 -38.65 9.23
C VAL A 186 -7.31 -37.70 10.39
N ASP A 187 -6.19 -36.99 10.36
CA ASP A 187 -5.86 -35.96 11.33
C ASP A 187 -6.22 -34.59 10.78
N THR A 188 -6.72 -33.70 11.62
CA THR A 188 -6.94 -32.30 11.26
C THR A 188 -5.77 -31.46 11.75
N LYS A 189 -5.20 -30.65 10.87
CA LYS A 189 -4.11 -29.74 11.19
C LYS A 189 -4.46 -28.32 10.78
N ASP A 190 -4.23 -27.38 11.70
CA ASP A 190 -4.36 -25.96 11.46
C ASP A 190 -3.00 -25.37 11.11
N TYR A 191 -2.94 -24.71 9.95
CA TYR A 191 -1.74 -24.09 9.43
C TYR A 191 -1.82 -22.58 9.59
N PRO A 192 -0.94 -21.93 10.40
CA PRO A 192 -0.93 -20.48 10.51
C PRO A 192 -0.57 -19.85 9.16
N VAL A 193 -1.24 -18.74 8.82
CA VAL A 193 -1.02 -18.04 7.54
C VAL A 193 -0.57 -16.59 7.69
N PHE A 194 -0.27 -16.16 8.92
CA PHE A 194 0.21 -14.82 9.20
C PHE A 194 1.64 -14.62 8.68
N ALA A 195 1.85 -13.66 7.78
CA ALA A 195 3.15 -13.39 7.17
C ALA A 195 3.15 -12.08 6.39
N PRO A 196 4.28 -11.37 6.25
CA PRO A 196 4.41 -10.27 5.29
C PRO A 196 4.25 -10.74 3.85
N VAL A 197 3.53 -9.96 3.03
CA VAL A 197 3.28 -10.28 1.61
C VAL A 197 3.39 -9.02 0.76
N CYS A 198 4.20 -9.08 -0.30
CA CYS A 198 4.25 -8.11 -1.39
C CYS A 198 3.67 -8.72 -2.66
N LEU A 199 2.69 -8.04 -3.26
CA LEU A 199 2.00 -8.46 -4.48
C LEU A 199 2.28 -7.42 -5.56
N ALA A 200 2.88 -7.84 -6.67
CA ALA A 200 3.15 -6.98 -7.81
C ALA A 200 2.24 -7.33 -8.98
N GLY A 201 1.51 -6.35 -9.54
CA GLY A 201 0.55 -6.58 -10.61
C GLY A 201 0.34 -5.40 -11.55
N ILE A 202 -0.19 -5.66 -12.74
CA ILE A 202 -0.75 -4.62 -13.62
C ILE A 202 -2.18 -4.34 -13.16
N GLY A 203 -2.60 -3.07 -13.11
CA GLY A 203 -3.91 -2.69 -12.58
C GLY A 203 -4.04 -2.89 -11.07
N ASP A 204 -5.23 -2.65 -10.54
CA ASP A 204 -5.52 -2.85 -9.12
C ASP A 204 -5.69 -4.33 -8.79
N LEU A 205 -5.17 -4.77 -7.65
CA LEU A 205 -5.45 -6.11 -7.12
C LEU A 205 -6.89 -6.16 -6.58
N PRO A 206 -7.45 -7.35 -6.26
CA PRO A 206 -8.77 -7.42 -5.63
C PRO A 206 -8.93 -6.45 -4.46
N ASP A 207 -10.06 -5.75 -4.38
CA ASP A 207 -10.30 -4.68 -3.37
C ASP A 207 -10.06 -5.17 -1.94
N THR A 208 -10.36 -6.45 -1.67
CA THR A 208 -10.14 -7.09 -0.36
C THR A 208 -8.68 -7.41 -0.04
N ILE A 209 -7.77 -7.25 -0.98
CA ILE A 209 -6.32 -7.24 -0.74
C ILE A 209 -5.87 -5.78 -0.59
N MET A 210 -6.36 -4.90 -1.46
CA MET A 210 -6.01 -3.48 -1.48
C MET A 210 -6.36 -2.78 -0.17
N ASP A 211 -7.50 -3.11 0.43
CA ASP A 211 -7.95 -2.59 1.73
C ASP A 211 -7.04 -3.00 2.92
N ARG A 212 -6.14 -3.98 2.73
CA ARG A 212 -5.18 -4.48 3.72
C ARG A 212 -3.74 -4.11 3.35
N ALA A 213 -3.56 -3.23 2.37
CA ALA A 213 -2.27 -2.95 1.76
C ALA A 213 -1.82 -1.50 1.92
N VAL A 214 -0.51 -1.32 2.06
CA VAL A 214 0.15 -0.09 1.65
C VAL A 214 0.34 -0.15 0.13
N ILE A 215 -0.19 0.84 -0.58
CA ILE A 215 -0.28 0.81 -2.05
C ILE A 215 0.80 1.69 -2.67
N PHE A 216 1.63 1.08 -3.53
CA PHE A 216 2.63 1.75 -4.33
C PHE A 216 2.19 1.76 -5.80
N ARG A 217 1.71 2.90 -6.29
CA ARG A 217 1.28 3.09 -7.68
C ARG A 217 2.48 3.47 -8.56
N MET A 218 3.20 2.45 -9.03
CA MET A 218 4.40 2.57 -9.84
C MET A 218 4.11 3.17 -11.23
N LYS A 219 5.02 4.04 -11.69
CA LYS A 219 5.01 4.67 -13.02
C LYS A 219 6.26 4.28 -13.80
N ARG A 220 6.20 4.38 -15.13
CA ARG A 220 7.41 4.23 -15.95
C ARG A 220 8.45 5.25 -15.49
N ARG A 221 9.69 4.77 -15.30
CA ARG A 221 10.82 5.61 -14.92
C ARG A 221 10.91 6.81 -15.86
N ASN A 222 11.00 8.00 -15.29
CA ASN A 222 11.29 9.21 -16.06
C ASN A 222 12.64 9.03 -16.80
N PRO A 223 12.73 9.28 -18.11
CA PRO A 223 13.99 9.15 -18.86
C PRO A 223 15.17 9.92 -18.25
N ASN A 224 14.91 10.99 -17.50
CA ASN A 224 15.91 11.82 -16.83
C ASN A 224 16.36 11.25 -15.47
N THR A 225 15.65 10.28 -14.91
CA THR A 225 16.06 9.62 -13.65
C THR A 225 17.21 8.66 -13.93
N VAL A 226 18.41 9.04 -13.52
CA VAL A 226 19.60 8.20 -13.58
C VAL A 226 19.63 7.29 -12.35
N LEU A 227 19.61 5.99 -12.59
CA LEU A 227 19.77 4.97 -11.54
C LEU A 227 21.07 4.21 -11.75
N ALA A 228 21.59 3.61 -10.68
CA ALA A 228 22.71 2.69 -10.82
C ALA A 228 22.27 1.45 -11.62
N PRO A 229 23.17 0.86 -12.43
CA PRO A 229 22.88 -0.39 -13.11
C PRO A 229 22.72 -1.50 -12.09
N PHE A 230 21.53 -2.11 -12.04
CA PHE A 230 21.30 -3.25 -11.18
C PHE A 230 21.87 -4.51 -11.81
N ARG A 231 22.80 -5.12 -11.08
CA ARG A 231 23.34 -6.45 -11.35
C ARG A 231 23.15 -7.26 -10.08
N PHE A 232 22.27 -8.26 -10.13
CA PHE A 232 21.82 -8.99 -8.94
C PHE A 232 22.99 -9.44 -8.04
N ARG A 233 24.03 -10.07 -8.61
CA ARG A 233 25.22 -10.50 -7.83
C ARG A 233 25.95 -9.35 -7.12
N LYS A 234 26.06 -8.19 -7.76
CA LYS A 234 26.71 -7.01 -7.17
C LYS A 234 25.83 -6.42 -6.07
N ALA A 235 24.54 -6.21 -6.37
CA ALA A 235 23.57 -5.69 -5.42
C ALA A 235 23.43 -6.61 -4.19
N GLN A 236 23.44 -7.93 -4.37
CA GLN A 236 23.41 -8.91 -3.28
C GLN A 236 24.64 -8.80 -2.37
N ALA A 237 25.84 -8.61 -2.94
CA ALA A 237 27.04 -8.40 -2.15
C ALA A 237 27.00 -7.08 -1.36
N GLU A 238 26.47 -6.01 -1.97
CA GLU A 238 26.25 -4.71 -1.33
C GLU A 238 25.16 -4.75 -0.24
N ALA A 239 24.11 -5.55 -0.43
CA ALA A 239 23.00 -5.69 0.52
C ALA A 239 23.35 -6.55 1.74
N LYS A 240 24.31 -7.48 1.61
CA LYS A 240 24.70 -8.41 2.68
C LYS A 240 24.99 -7.72 4.04
N PRO A 241 25.82 -6.67 4.13
CA PRO A 241 26.04 -5.98 5.40
C PRO A 241 24.76 -5.31 5.94
N LEU A 242 23.93 -4.71 5.07
CA LEU A 242 22.65 -4.11 5.47
C LEU A 242 21.70 -5.15 6.04
N ARG A 243 21.63 -6.33 5.42
CA ARG A 243 20.84 -7.47 5.89
C ARG A 243 21.28 -7.92 7.28
N SER A 244 22.59 -8.02 7.53
CA SER A 244 23.13 -8.38 8.84
C SER A 244 22.81 -7.34 9.91
N GLU A 245 22.84 -6.04 9.57
CA GLU A 245 22.44 -4.98 10.50
C GLU A 245 20.92 -4.99 10.76
N LEU A 246 20.08 -5.27 9.76
CA LEU A 246 18.64 -5.45 9.94
C LEU A 246 18.32 -6.63 10.87
N GLU A 247 18.97 -7.77 10.70
CA GLU A 247 18.81 -8.93 11.59
C GLU A 247 19.28 -8.62 13.03
N LYS A 248 20.39 -7.89 13.17
CA LYS A 248 20.89 -7.49 14.49
C LYS A 248 19.94 -6.50 15.17
N TRP A 249 19.45 -5.51 14.43
CA TRP A 249 18.47 -4.54 14.89
C TRP A 249 17.18 -5.25 15.33
N SER A 250 16.68 -6.21 14.54
CA SER A 250 15.39 -6.84 14.80
C SER A 250 15.37 -7.62 16.11
N LYS A 251 16.48 -8.25 16.52
CA LYS A 251 16.61 -8.92 17.82
C LYS A 251 16.42 -7.94 18.99
N GLY A 252 17.01 -6.75 18.87
CA GLY A 252 16.85 -5.68 19.86
C GLY A 252 15.44 -5.08 19.85
N ALA A 253 14.87 -4.88 18.65
CA ALA A 253 13.53 -4.37 18.46
C ALA A 253 12.45 -5.33 19.02
N ALA A 254 12.57 -6.63 18.77
CA ALA A 254 11.69 -7.66 19.31
C ALA A 254 11.75 -7.71 20.84
N SER A 255 12.95 -7.65 21.43
CA SER A 255 13.10 -7.57 22.89
C SER A 255 12.49 -6.30 23.50
N LYS A 256 12.57 -5.16 22.80
CA LYS A 256 11.91 -3.93 23.23
C LYS A 256 10.39 -4.06 23.16
N LEU A 257 9.86 -4.61 22.07
CA LEU A 257 8.41 -4.80 21.89
C LEU A 257 7.81 -5.72 22.93
N SER A 258 8.42 -6.88 23.20
CA SER A 258 7.89 -7.85 24.17
C SER A 258 7.86 -7.34 25.62
N THR A 259 8.60 -6.27 25.92
CA THR A 259 8.62 -5.62 27.23
C THR A 259 7.88 -4.29 27.27
N LEU A 260 7.39 -3.82 26.12
CA LEU A 260 6.68 -2.55 26.00
C LEU A 260 5.23 -2.72 26.42
N GLY A 261 4.77 -1.85 27.33
CA GLY A 261 3.34 -1.75 27.62
C GLY A 261 2.57 -1.16 26.45
N TYR A 262 1.33 -1.61 26.23
CA TYR A 262 0.47 -1.10 25.17
C TYR A 262 0.24 0.42 25.24
N ASP A 263 0.36 1.02 26.43
CA ASP A 263 0.31 2.46 26.66
C ASP A 263 1.44 3.27 26.00
N LYS A 264 2.48 2.58 25.53
CA LYS A 264 3.65 3.18 24.86
C LYS A 264 3.69 2.92 23.36
N TYR A 265 2.63 2.34 22.79
CA TYR A 265 2.50 2.20 21.35
C TYR A 265 2.36 3.58 20.69
N PRO A 266 2.79 3.73 19.43
CA PRO A 266 2.71 5.01 18.75
C PRO A 266 1.24 5.43 18.56
N GLU A 267 0.93 6.68 18.91
CA GLU A 267 -0.35 7.28 18.51
C GLU A 267 -0.39 7.46 17.00
N LEU A 268 -1.48 7.03 16.37
CA LEU A 268 -1.73 7.25 14.95
C LEU A 268 -2.39 8.61 14.71
N PRO A 269 -2.15 9.27 13.56
CA PRO A 269 -2.92 10.45 13.15
C PRO A 269 -4.42 10.17 13.12
N GLU A 270 -5.25 11.16 13.46
CA GLU A 270 -6.71 11.01 13.50
C GLU A 270 -7.31 10.61 12.15
N SER A 271 -6.63 10.88 11.03
CA SER A 271 -7.06 10.48 9.69
C SER A 271 -6.85 9.00 9.38
N ILE A 272 -6.13 8.25 10.23
CA ILE A 272 -5.82 6.83 10.05
C ILE A 272 -6.61 6.04 11.10
N GLN A 273 -7.74 5.50 10.69
CA GLN A 273 -8.68 4.79 11.57
C GLN A 273 -9.04 3.41 11.04
N ASP A 274 -9.71 2.62 11.88
CA ASP A 274 -10.24 1.31 11.53
C ASP A 274 -9.22 0.41 10.83
N ARG A 275 -9.50 0.05 9.57
CA ARG A 275 -8.64 -0.85 8.80
C ARG A 275 -7.32 -0.19 8.40
N ASP A 276 -7.31 1.11 8.15
CA ASP A 276 -6.06 1.82 7.85
C ASP A 276 -5.15 1.80 9.08
N ALA A 277 -5.71 1.91 10.28
CA ALA A 277 -4.94 1.75 11.52
C ALA A 277 -4.31 0.34 11.61
N ASP A 278 -5.07 -0.72 11.30
CA ASP A 278 -4.53 -2.09 11.27
C ASP A 278 -3.37 -2.25 10.27
N VAL A 279 -3.42 -1.55 9.12
CA VAL A 279 -2.40 -1.62 8.06
C VAL A 279 -1.16 -0.81 8.45
N TRP A 280 -1.35 0.39 8.99
CA TRP A 280 -0.26 1.34 9.21
C TRP A 280 0.41 1.24 10.59
N GLU A 281 -0.29 0.78 11.63
CA GLU A 281 0.27 0.61 12.98
C GLU A 281 1.61 -0.17 12.99
N PRO A 282 1.76 -1.30 12.27
CA PRO A 282 3.05 -2.00 12.15
C PRO A 282 4.21 -1.11 11.68
N LEU A 283 3.96 -0.18 10.75
CA LEU A 283 4.98 0.73 10.23
C LEU A 283 5.29 1.86 11.20
N PHE A 284 4.29 2.38 11.92
CA PHE A 284 4.51 3.33 13.02
C PHE A 284 5.32 2.70 14.15
N ILE A 285 5.01 1.47 14.53
CA ILE A 285 5.78 0.71 15.52
C ILE A 285 7.23 0.53 15.04
N THR A 286 7.40 0.14 13.78
CA THR A 286 8.73 -0.04 13.17
C THR A 286 9.54 1.27 13.18
N ALA A 287 8.89 2.40 12.86
CA ALA A 287 9.51 3.72 12.89
C ALA A 287 9.91 4.13 14.32
N MET A 288 9.03 3.93 15.30
CA MET A 288 9.31 4.17 16.72
C MET A 288 10.51 3.36 17.21
N LEU A 289 10.60 2.07 16.85
CA LEU A 289 11.72 1.20 17.23
C LEU A 289 13.02 1.52 16.50
N THR A 290 12.92 2.13 15.33
CA THR A 290 14.07 2.65 14.58
C THR A 290 14.64 3.90 15.25
N GLY A 291 13.77 4.80 15.72
CA GLY A 291 14.13 6.08 16.32
C GLY A 291 14.66 7.09 15.30
N GLY A 292 15.24 8.19 15.77
CA GLY A 292 15.62 9.32 14.91
C GLY A 292 14.39 9.99 14.30
N ASP A 293 14.48 10.42 13.04
CA ASP A 293 13.41 11.16 12.35
C ASP A 293 12.31 10.23 11.78
N TRP A 294 12.48 8.91 11.87
CA TRP A 294 11.56 7.93 11.27
C TRP A 294 10.11 8.03 11.76
N PRO A 295 9.82 8.26 13.06
CA PRO A 295 8.45 8.49 13.54
C PRO A 295 7.79 9.70 12.88
N ASP A 296 8.52 10.81 12.73
CA ASP A 296 8.00 12.02 12.10
C ASP A 296 7.79 11.81 10.59
N ILE A 297 8.71 11.11 9.93
CA ILE A 297 8.61 10.75 8.51
C ILE A 297 7.33 9.94 8.24
N VAL A 298 7.06 8.89 9.03
CA VAL A 298 5.85 8.07 8.81
C VAL A 298 4.58 8.84 9.17
N ALA A 299 4.61 9.68 10.21
CA ALA A 299 3.47 10.51 10.60
C ALA A 299 3.10 11.57 9.54
N ASP A 300 4.10 12.10 8.82
CA ASP A 300 3.88 13.03 7.70
C ASP A 300 3.35 12.32 6.45
N ILE A 301 3.93 11.16 6.09
CA ILE A 301 3.63 10.47 4.82
C ILE A 301 2.34 9.67 4.88
N ALA A 302 2.09 8.94 5.97
CA ALA A 302 0.99 7.98 6.03
C ALA A 302 -0.40 8.59 5.77
N PRO A 303 -0.77 9.77 6.32
CA PRO A 303 -2.06 10.40 6.02
C PRO A 303 -2.29 10.65 4.52
N ARG A 304 -1.26 11.14 3.81
CA ARG A 304 -1.35 11.38 2.36
C ARG A 304 -1.56 10.10 1.58
N MET A 305 -0.82 9.04 1.94
CA MET A 305 -0.94 7.75 1.26
C MET A 305 -2.29 7.06 1.53
N VAL A 306 -2.85 7.23 2.73
CA VAL A 306 -4.20 6.76 3.06
C VAL A 306 -5.24 7.54 2.26
N GLU A 307 -5.15 8.88 2.24
CA GLU A 307 -6.04 9.72 1.43
C GLU A 307 -6.00 9.34 -0.06
N ASP A 308 -4.80 9.19 -0.63
CA ASP A 308 -4.61 8.74 -2.01
C ASP A 308 -5.28 7.39 -2.28
N SER A 309 -5.24 6.47 -1.31
CA SER A 309 -5.87 5.14 -1.45
C SER A 309 -7.40 5.19 -1.50
N HIS A 310 -8.02 6.20 -0.90
CA HIS A 310 -9.47 6.44 -0.91
C HIS A 310 -9.93 7.36 -2.05
N SER A 311 -9.00 8.15 -2.63
CA SER A 311 -9.31 9.17 -3.64
C SER A 311 -9.65 8.63 -5.04
N GLU A 312 -9.16 7.45 -5.41
CA GLU A 312 -9.58 6.74 -6.62
C GLU A 312 -10.83 5.90 -6.30
N PRO A 313 -11.92 5.96 -7.09
CA PRO A 313 -13.08 5.11 -6.85
C PRO A 313 -12.62 3.64 -6.83
N GLN A 314 -12.69 3.01 -5.66
CA GLN A 314 -12.14 1.68 -5.43
C GLN A 314 -12.95 0.62 -6.17
N SER A 315 -14.18 0.97 -6.58
CA SER A 315 -15.04 0.08 -7.36
C SER A 315 -15.83 0.82 -8.46
N LEU A 316 -16.33 0.06 -9.44
CA LEU A 316 -17.33 0.57 -10.41
C LEU A 316 -18.58 1.11 -9.71
N GLY A 317 -18.93 0.63 -8.52
CA GLY A 317 -20.10 1.13 -7.79
C GLY A 317 -19.87 2.52 -7.19
N GLU A 318 -18.69 2.79 -6.63
CA GLU A 318 -18.32 4.13 -6.15
C GLU A 318 -18.15 5.11 -7.30
N ARG A 319 -17.55 4.66 -8.41
CA ARG A 319 -17.48 5.46 -9.63
C ARG A 319 -18.89 5.86 -10.10
N LEU A 320 -19.84 4.91 -10.06
CA LEU A 320 -21.23 5.17 -10.38
C LEU A 320 -21.86 6.18 -9.41
N LEU A 321 -21.63 6.06 -8.11
CA LEU A 321 -22.15 7.01 -7.12
C LEU A 321 -21.62 8.43 -7.37
N ARG A 322 -20.32 8.57 -7.66
CA ARG A 322 -19.69 9.86 -7.98
C ARG A 322 -20.27 10.44 -9.25
N ASP A 323 -20.31 9.66 -10.32
CA ASP A 323 -20.82 10.13 -11.61
C ASP A 323 -22.33 10.47 -11.51
N ILE A 324 -23.11 9.79 -10.64
CA ILE A 324 -24.49 10.20 -10.31
C ILE A 324 -24.50 11.54 -9.56
N ARG A 325 -23.63 11.75 -8.56
CA ARG A 325 -23.51 13.02 -7.84
C ARG A 325 -23.24 14.17 -8.81
N ASP A 326 -22.25 13.98 -9.68
CA ASP A 326 -21.84 14.97 -10.67
C ASP A 326 -23.00 15.29 -11.64
N VAL A 327 -23.79 14.29 -12.05
CA VAL A 327 -25.00 14.50 -12.87
C VAL A 327 -26.06 15.30 -12.11
N PHE A 328 -26.34 14.97 -10.84
CA PHE A 328 -27.28 15.74 -10.01
C PHE A 328 -26.82 17.20 -9.83
N ASP A 329 -25.53 17.41 -9.57
CA ASP A 329 -24.94 18.72 -9.35
C ASP A 329 -24.92 19.56 -10.65
N GLN A 330 -24.53 18.97 -11.79
CA GLN A 330 -24.55 19.63 -13.11
C GLN A 330 -25.95 20.07 -13.53
N HIS A 331 -26.98 19.28 -13.20
CA HIS A 331 -28.36 19.61 -13.51
C HIS A 331 -29.04 20.49 -12.44
N HIS A 332 -28.35 20.78 -11.33
CA HIS A 332 -28.92 21.45 -10.15
C HIS A 332 -30.27 20.83 -9.73
N ALA A 333 -30.34 19.49 -9.73
CA ALA A 333 -31.61 18.77 -9.61
C ALA A 333 -31.83 18.22 -8.18
N ASP A 334 -33.03 18.41 -7.63
CA ASP A 334 -33.44 17.77 -6.37
C ASP A 334 -34.03 16.36 -6.56
N ALA A 335 -34.38 16.03 -7.81
CA ALA A 335 -34.84 14.71 -8.22
C ALA A 335 -34.54 14.48 -9.70
N MET A 336 -34.31 13.22 -10.07
CA MET A 336 -34.14 12.82 -11.47
C MET A 336 -34.96 11.58 -11.80
N PHE A 337 -35.60 11.59 -12.97
CA PHE A 337 -36.20 10.39 -13.52
C PHE A 337 -35.12 9.38 -13.92
N ARG A 338 -35.43 8.09 -13.77
CA ARG A 338 -34.50 6.99 -14.01
C ARG A 338 -33.93 6.97 -15.42
N LEU A 339 -34.76 7.20 -16.44
CA LEU A 339 -34.31 7.15 -17.84
C LEU A 339 -33.40 8.34 -18.21
N PRO A 340 -33.75 9.60 -17.87
CA PRO A 340 -32.83 10.73 -17.97
C PRO A 340 -31.51 10.52 -17.23
N LEU A 341 -31.53 10.04 -15.98
CA LEU A 341 -30.30 9.75 -15.24
C LEU A 341 -29.43 8.70 -15.95
N LEU A 342 -30.03 7.61 -16.42
CA LEU A 342 -29.33 6.57 -17.19
C LEU A 342 -28.75 7.14 -18.49
N GLY A 343 -29.50 8.00 -19.17
CA GLY A 343 -29.06 8.69 -20.38
C GLY A 343 -27.87 9.59 -20.12
N ALA A 344 -27.93 10.43 -19.09
CA ALA A 344 -26.84 11.33 -18.69
C ALA A 344 -25.56 10.55 -18.36
N LEU A 345 -25.68 9.46 -17.57
CA LEU A 345 -24.53 8.60 -17.25
C LEU A 345 -23.86 8.03 -18.52
N LYS A 346 -24.64 7.59 -19.52
CA LYS A 346 -24.08 7.08 -20.78
C LYS A 346 -23.39 8.13 -21.65
N GLN A 347 -23.60 9.42 -21.37
CA GLN A 347 -22.96 10.53 -22.10
C GLN A 347 -21.70 11.05 -21.41
N ILE A 348 -21.31 10.49 -20.26
CA ILE A 348 -20.08 10.91 -19.56
C ILE A 348 -18.87 10.38 -20.33
N ASP A 349 -18.15 11.29 -20.98
CA ASP A 349 -16.92 10.98 -21.70
C ASP A 349 -15.88 10.35 -20.77
N GLY A 350 -15.31 9.22 -21.19
CA GLY A 350 -14.31 8.47 -20.42
C GLY A 350 -14.90 7.59 -19.30
N ALA A 351 -16.22 7.62 -19.07
CA ALA A 351 -16.90 6.68 -18.19
C ALA A 351 -17.32 5.39 -18.92
N PRO A 352 -17.31 4.22 -18.24
CA PRO A 352 -17.61 2.96 -18.89
C PRO A 352 -19.10 2.76 -19.15
N TRP A 353 -19.99 3.65 -18.69
CA TRP A 353 -21.44 3.43 -18.65
C TRP A 353 -22.08 3.18 -20.01
N ALA A 354 -21.53 3.76 -21.07
CA ALA A 354 -22.01 3.58 -22.44
C ALA A 354 -21.75 2.17 -22.99
N THR A 355 -20.70 1.49 -22.52
CA THR A 355 -20.23 0.19 -23.04
C THR A 355 -20.30 -0.93 -22.01
N LEU A 356 -20.49 -0.61 -20.73
CA LEU A 356 -20.54 -1.60 -19.66
C LEU A 356 -21.85 -2.40 -19.70
N GLY A 357 -21.78 -3.65 -20.17
CA GLY A 357 -22.93 -4.54 -20.28
C GLY A 357 -22.69 -5.70 -21.25
N LYS A 358 -23.74 -6.46 -21.54
CA LYS A 358 -23.66 -7.49 -22.59
C LYS A 358 -23.60 -6.80 -23.96
N ASP A 359 -22.69 -7.26 -24.82
CA ASP A 359 -22.54 -6.79 -26.21
C ASP A 359 -22.35 -5.27 -26.33
N ASP A 360 -21.62 -4.66 -25.39
CA ASP A 360 -21.30 -3.23 -25.31
C ASP A 360 -22.52 -2.27 -25.37
N GLN A 361 -23.70 -2.73 -24.95
CA GLN A 361 -24.95 -1.93 -24.98
C GLN A 361 -25.07 -0.88 -23.85
N GLY A 362 -24.08 -0.84 -22.95
CA GLY A 362 -24.07 0.01 -21.78
C GLY A 362 -25.05 -0.40 -20.69
N ILE A 363 -24.98 0.30 -19.56
CA ILE A 363 -25.75 -0.03 -18.36
C ILE A 363 -27.25 0.12 -18.60
N ASP A 364 -28.05 -0.69 -17.89
CA ASP A 364 -29.51 -0.62 -17.95
C ASP A 364 -30.13 -0.28 -16.58
N SER A 365 -31.46 -0.15 -16.54
CA SER A 365 -32.18 0.14 -15.29
C SER A 365 -32.01 -0.96 -14.23
N ASN A 366 -31.79 -2.20 -14.64
CA ASN A 366 -31.61 -3.33 -13.73
C ASN A 366 -30.21 -3.31 -13.09
N TYR A 367 -29.18 -2.98 -13.87
CA TYR A 367 -27.84 -2.71 -13.39
C TYR A 367 -27.88 -1.58 -12.36
N LEU A 368 -28.46 -0.42 -12.71
CA LEU A 368 -28.58 0.73 -11.80
C LEU A 368 -29.28 0.31 -10.49
N THR A 369 -30.43 -0.36 -10.58
CA THR A 369 -31.17 -0.79 -9.37
C THR A 369 -30.39 -1.79 -8.52
N LYS A 370 -29.69 -2.77 -9.13
CA LYS A 370 -28.91 -3.77 -8.41
C LYS A 370 -27.66 -3.18 -7.75
N THR A 371 -27.00 -2.24 -8.42
CA THR A 371 -25.79 -1.59 -7.91
C THR A 371 -26.16 -0.62 -6.80
N LEU A 372 -27.15 0.25 -7.00
CA LEU A 372 -27.61 1.21 -5.99
C LEU A 372 -28.11 0.54 -4.71
N LYS A 373 -28.78 -0.62 -4.84
CA LYS A 373 -29.23 -1.41 -3.67
C LYS A 373 -28.08 -1.84 -2.75
N ARG A 374 -26.84 -1.99 -3.25
CA ARG A 374 -25.68 -2.38 -2.43
C ARG A 374 -25.22 -1.27 -1.49
N TYR A 375 -25.62 -0.04 -1.78
CA TYR A 375 -25.32 1.16 -1.01
C TYR A 375 -26.57 1.64 -0.23
N ASP A 376 -27.52 0.73 0.02
CA ASP A 376 -28.79 0.99 0.70
C ASP A 376 -29.68 2.10 0.10
N ILE A 377 -29.38 2.52 -1.13
CA ILE A 377 -30.22 3.47 -1.87
C ILE A 377 -31.54 2.77 -2.24
N PRO A 378 -32.69 3.37 -1.92
CA PRO A 378 -33.98 2.77 -2.18
C PRO A 378 -34.20 2.50 -3.68
N LYS A 379 -35.08 1.56 -3.99
CA LYS A 379 -35.55 1.38 -5.37
C LYS A 379 -36.16 2.68 -5.87
N ALA A 380 -36.03 2.95 -7.18
CA ALA A 380 -36.70 4.07 -7.80
C ALA A 380 -38.17 4.11 -7.39
N ARG A 381 -38.67 5.30 -7.06
CA ARG A 381 -40.07 5.56 -6.71
C ARG A 381 -40.66 6.60 -7.64
N THR A 382 -41.97 6.80 -7.59
CA THR A 382 -42.59 7.88 -8.37
C THR A 382 -42.11 9.22 -7.80
N VAL A 383 -41.45 10.01 -8.64
CA VAL A 383 -41.07 11.40 -8.37
C VAL A 383 -41.83 12.33 -9.32
N VAL A 384 -41.96 13.60 -8.93
CA VAL A 384 -42.64 14.63 -9.73
C VAL A 384 -41.64 15.73 -10.06
N ILE A 385 -41.41 15.96 -11.35
CA ILE A 385 -40.49 16.99 -11.86
C ILE A 385 -41.27 17.79 -12.90
N ASP A 386 -41.40 19.10 -12.70
CA ASP A 386 -42.12 20.01 -13.60
C ASP A 386 -43.53 19.52 -14.01
N GLY A 387 -44.25 18.92 -13.07
CA GLY A 387 -45.60 18.38 -13.28
C GLY A 387 -45.67 17.01 -13.96
N ALA A 388 -44.56 16.47 -14.47
CA ALA A 388 -44.47 15.12 -14.98
C ALA A 388 -44.25 14.10 -13.84
N ARG A 389 -44.92 12.95 -13.90
CA ARG A 389 -44.78 11.87 -12.91
C ARG A 389 -44.11 10.66 -13.54
N ASN A 390 -42.96 10.25 -13.02
CA ASN A 390 -42.26 9.04 -13.50
C ASN A 390 -41.40 8.42 -12.39
N TRP A 391 -40.87 7.23 -12.63
CA TRP A 391 -39.97 6.54 -11.72
C TRP A 391 -38.59 7.20 -11.72
N GLY A 392 -38.06 7.47 -10.53
CA GLY A 392 -36.78 8.14 -10.32
C GLY A 392 -36.35 8.12 -8.86
N TRP A 393 -35.41 9.00 -8.53
CA TRP A 393 -34.88 9.17 -7.19
C TRP A 393 -34.80 10.65 -6.82
N HIS A 394 -34.92 10.95 -5.54
CA HIS A 394 -34.58 12.26 -4.99
C HIS A 394 -33.09 12.32 -4.68
N ARG A 395 -32.51 13.52 -4.67
CA ARG A 395 -31.12 13.77 -4.28
C ARG A 395 -30.84 13.22 -2.87
N ASP A 396 -31.78 13.43 -1.95
CA ASP A 396 -31.71 12.94 -0.57
C ASP A 396 -31.61 11.41 -0.45
N ASP A 397 -32.05 10.66 -1.47
CA ASP A 397 -31.91 9.20 -1.47
C ASP A 397 -30.43 8.76 -1.59
N PHE A 398 -29.55 9.64 -2.06
CA PHE A 398 -28.13 9.36 -2.28
C PHE A 398 -27.22 10.03 -1.25
N GLU A 399 -27.71 11.01 -0.48
CA GLU A 399 -26.87 11.86 0.37
C GLU A 399 -26.06 11.08 1.41
N ASP A 400 -26.69 10.12 2.10
CA ASP A 400 -25.98 9.23 3.04
C ASP A 400 -24.92 8.37 2.33
N ALA A 401 -25.23 7.83 1.15
CA ALA A 401 -24.26 7.06 0.37
C ALA A 401 -23.10 7.94 -0.13
N TRP A 402 -23.36 9.16 -0.58
CA TRP A 402 -22.31 10.09 -1.00
C TRP A 402 -21.41 10.49 0.17
N GLN A 403 -21.98 10.73 1.36
CA GLN A 403 -21.22 11.06 2.55
C GLN A 403 -20.35 9.90 3.03
N ARG A 404 -20.82 8.65 2.89
CA ARG A 404 -20.08 7.46 3.33
C ARG A 404 -19.00 7.01 2.37
N TYR A 405 -19.27 7.09 1.06
CA TYR A 405 -18.47 6.38 0.05
C TYR A 405 -17.70 7.31 -0.89
N LEU A 406 -17.96 8.63 -0.87
CA LEU A 406 -17.26 9.57 -1.74
C LEU A 406 -16.49 10.60 -0.92
N PRO A 407 -15.34 11.08 -1.42
CA PRO A 407 -14.68 12.23 -0.82
C PRO A 407 -15.60 13.48 -0.87
N PRO A 408 -15.44 14.43 0.07
CA PRO A 408 -16.18 15.68 0.07
C PRO A 408 -16.10 16.37 -1.28
N ALA A 409 -17.22 16.94 -1.75
CA ALA A 409 -17.22 17.68 -3.00
C ALA A 409 -16.21 18.86 -2.90
N GLN A 410 -15.27 18.94 -3.85
CA GLN A 410 -14.38 20.09 -3.93
C GLN A 410 -15.22 21.31 -4.27
N THR A 411 -15.34 22.24 -3.32
CA THR A 411 -15.91 23.55 -3.60
C THR A 411 -14.85 24.34 -4.37
N GLU A 412 -15.05 24.53 -5.68
CA GLU A 412 -14.24 25.50 -6.41
C GLU A 412 -14.36 26.87 -5.72
N PRO A 413 -13.25 27.56 -5.43
CA PRO A 413 -13.33 28.90 -4.87
C PRO A 413 -14.02 29.80 -5.87
N GLY A 414 -15.25 30.22 -5.50
CA GLY A 414 -16.06 31.14 -6.28
C GLY A 414 -15.24 32.36 -6.67
N ASN A 415 -15.20 32.60 -7.97
CA ASN A 415 -14.58 33.74 -8.61
C ASN A 415 -15.13 35.03 -7.98
N ALA A 416 -14.44 35.56 -6.97
CA ALA A 416 -14.78 36.82 -6.33
C ALA A 416 -14.60 37.92 -7.37
N GLY A 417 -15.71 38.30 -8.00
CA GLY A 417 -15.76 39.38 -8.97
C GLY A 417 -15.12 40.63 -8.40
N ASN A 418 -14.06 41.08 -9.07
CA ASN A 418 -13.47 42.40 -8.94
C ASN A 418 -14.58 43.46 -8.97
N THR A 419 -14.93 43.99 -7.80
CA THR A 419 -15.63 45.27 -7.70
C THR A 419 -14.58 46.36 -7.84
N ASN A 420 -14.34 46.78 -9.08
CA ASN A 420 -13.66 48.03 -9.38
C ASN A 420 -14.54 49.18 -8.88
N GLY A 421 -14.23 49.69 -7.68
CA GLY A 421 -14.71 50.98 -7.21
C GLY A 421 -13.98 52.09 -7.94
N ASN A 422 -14.69 52.78 -8.84
CA ASN A 422 -14.30 54.08 -9.34
C ASN A 422 -15.56 54.95 -9.41
N ALA A 423 -15.77 55.74 -8.36
CA ALA A 423 -16.53 57.00 -8.35
C ALA A 423 -16.17 57.77 -7.08
#